data_AF-A0A7J7HTQ9-F1
#
_entry.id   AF-A0A7J7HTQ9-F1
#
_cell.length_a   1.000
_cell.length_b   1.000
_cell.length_c   1.000
_cell.angle_alpha   90.00
_cell.angle_beta   90.00
_cell.angle_gamma   90.00
#
_symmetry.space_group_name_H-M   'P 1'
#
loop_
_entity.id
_entity.type
_entity.pdbx_description
1 polymer ?
#
loop_
_entity_poly.entity_id
_entity_poly.type
_entity_poly.pdbx_seq_one_letter_code
_entity_poly.pdbx_strand_id
1 'polypeptide(L)'
;MGKKTKKPGKGKEKTERKTAKADEKRSRRETKKLSSEDDIDAILLSIQKEEAKKKEIHIEENVPAPSPRSNCSLNINPLKETELILYGGEFYNGTKDFWVLDLKTNQWEQLNYKGCPSPRSGHRMLKFHTFYLNSSNFDDFLP
;
A
#
# COMPACT_ATOMS: atom_id res chain seq x y z
N MET A 1 45.35 -37.43 -58.60
CA MET A 1 44.96 -36.78 -57.33
C MET A 1 44.01 -35.64 -57.63
N GLY A 2 42.75 -35.70 -57.21
CA GLY A 2 41.77 -34.61 -57.43
C GLY A 2 40.43 -34.89 -56.78
N LYS A 3 40.31 -34.63 -55.47
CA LYS A 3 39.05 -34.74 -54.71
C LYS A 3 38.10 -33.60 -55.12
N LYS A 4 36.94 -33.92 -55.70
CA LYS A 4 35.84 -32.95 -55.92
C LYS A 4 34.98 -32.85 -54.66
N THR A 5 34.96 -31.68 -54.04
CA THR A 5 34.06 -31.31 -52.94
C THR A 5 32.66 -30.99 -53.45
N LYS A 6 31.62 -31.70 -52.97
CA LYS A 6 30.20 -31.42 -53.25
C LYS A 6 29.73 -30.18 -52.49
N LYS A 7 29.21 -29.18 -53.20
CA LYS A 7 28.51 -28.02 -52.61
C LYS A 7 27.13 -28.44 -52.07
N PRO A 8 26.70 -27.98 -50.89
CA PRO A 8 25.40 -28.33 -50.32
C PRO A 8 24.28 -27.61 -51.08
N GLY A 9 23.20 -28.34 -51.37
CA GLY A 9 22.13 -27.90 -52.27
C GLY A 9 21.14 -26.90 -51.67
N LYS A 10 20.51 -26.14 -52.59
CA LYS A 10 19.42 -25.14 -52.46
C LYS A 10 18.26 -25.48 -51.49
N GLY A 11 18.17 -26.72 -51.01
CA GLY A 11 17.10 -27.18 -50.11
C GLY A 11 17.28 -26.73 -48.65
N LYS A 12 18.52 -26.65 -48.15
CA LYS A 12 18.78 -26.24 -46.75
C LYS A 12 18.41 -24.78 -46.50
N GLU A 13 18.81 -23.91 -47.41
CA GLU A 13 18.54 -22.46 -47.30
C GLU A 13 17.04 -22.13 -47.34
N LYS A 14 16.24 -22.90 -48.10
CA LYS A 14 14.79 -22.70 -48.18
C LYS A 14 14.06 -23.18 -46.92
N THR A 15 14.61 -24.17 -46.22
CA THR A 15 14.08 -24.66 -44.94
C THR A 15 14.43 -23.70 -43.81
N GLU A 16 15.66 -23.19 -43.77
CA GLU A 16 16.13 -22.20 -42.77
C GLU A 16 15.34 -20.88 -42.83
N ARG A 17 15.03 -20.38 -44.04
CA ARG A 17 14.18 -19.19 -44.20
C ARG A 17 12.74 -19.41 -43.75
N LYS A 18 12.22 -20.65 -43.79
CA LYS A 18 10.87 -20.98 -43.33
C LYS A 18 10.81 -21.11 -41.81
N THR A 19 11.82 -21.72 -41.18
CA THR A 19 11.93 -21.78 -39.72
C THR A 19 12.12 -20.41 -39.10
N ALA A 20 12.99 -19.55 -39.67
CA ALA A 20 13.18 -18.19 -39.16
C ALA A 20 11.88 -17.35 -39.18
N LYS A 21 11.07 -17.46 -40.24
CA LYS A 21 9.77 -16.77 -40.32
C LYS A 21 8.72 -17.33 -39.35
N ALA A 22 8.79 -18.62 -39.03
CA ALA A 22 7.90 -19.24 -38.05
C ALA A 22 8.26 -18.80 -36.62
N ASP A 23 9.55 -18.73 -36.31
CA ASP A 23 10.05 -18.26 -35.01
C ASP A 23 9.80 -16.77 -34.80
N GLU A 24 9.97 -15.93 -35.82
CA GLU A 24 9.63 -14.50 -35.75
C GLU A 24 8.12 -14.29 -35.53
N LYS A 25 7.27 -15.09 -36.19
CA LYS A 25 5.81 -15.02 -36.00
C LYS A 25 5.37 -15.56 -34.63
N ARG A 26 6.10 -16.51 -34.07
CA ARG A 26 5.89 -17.05 -32.72
C ARG A 26 6.32 -16.04 -31.65
N SER A 27 7.53 -15.48 -31.78
CA SER A 27 8.02 -14.37 -30.97
C SER A 27 7.02 -13.22 -30.94
N ARG A 28 6.52 -12.79 -32.11
CA ARG A 28 5.52 -11.72 -32.20
C ARG A 28 4.16 -12.05 -31.57
N ARG A 29 3.80 -13.34 -31.45
CA ARG A 29 2.60 -13.81 -30.75
C ARG A 29 2.82 -13.89 -29.24
N GLU A 30 4.02 -14.27 -28.81
CA GLU A 30 4.41 -14.30 -27.39
C GLU A 30 4.50 -12.86 -26.85
N THR A 31 5.14 -11.94 -27.57
CA THR A 31 5.18 -10.52 -27.20
C THR A 31 3.79 -9.86 -27.22
N LYS A 32 2.88 -10.32 -28.10
CA LYS A 32 1.49 -9.81 -28.15
C LYS A 32 0.58 -10.42 -27.08
N LYS A 33 0.93 -11.58 -26.52
CA LYS A 33 0.24 -12.15 -25.36
C LYS A 33 0.59 -11.41 -24.06
N LEU A 34 1.76 -10.78 -24.01
CA LEU A 34 2.25 -10.03 -22.85
C LEU A 34 1.69 -8.61 -22.72
N SER A 35 0.97 -8.08 -23.71
CA SER A 35 0.58 -6.65 -23.70
C SER A 35 -0.90 -6.44 -23.34
N SER A 36 -1.18 -6.37 -22.04
CA SER A 36 -2.05 -5.33 -21.44
C SER A 36 -2.41 -5.62 -19.98
N GLU A 37 -2.32 -6.88 -19.54
CA GLU A 37 -2.73 -7.30 -18.19
C GLU A 37 -1.60 -7.97 -17.38
N ASP A 38 -0.43 -8.23 -17.97
CA ASP A 38 0.70 -8.94 -17.34
C ASP A 38 1.98 -8.08 -17.20
N ASP A 39 1.92 -6.77 -17.46
CA ASP A 39 3.05 -5.87 -17.24
C ASP A 39 3.24 -5.64 -15.73
N ILE A 40 3.96 -6.57 -15.08
CA ILE A 40 4.23 -6.59 -13.64
C ILE A 40 4.72 -5.23 -13.14
N ASP A 41 5.60 -4.56 -13.90
CA ASP A 41 6.13 -3.25 -13.52
C ASP A 41 5.05 -2.15 -13.51
N ALA A 42 4.10 -2.19 -14.44
CA ALA A 42 2.97 -1.27 -14.48
C ALA A 42 1.99 -1.52 -13.31
N ILE A 43 1.79 -2.80 -12.95
CA ILE A 43 0.98 -3.20 -11.79
C ILE A 43 1.66 -2.79 -10.48
N LEU A 44 2.98 -2.96 -10.36
CA LEU A 44 3.74 -2.49 -9.19
C LEU A 44 3.66 -0.97 -9.05
N LEU A 45 3.78 -0.23 -10.16
CA LEU A 45 3.63 1.23 -10.15
C LEU A 45 2.21 1.68 -9.81
N SER A 46 1.17 0.97 -10.26
CA SER A 46 -0.21 1.30 -9.91
C SER A 46 -0.51 1.00 -8.44
N ILE A 47 -0.04 -0.14 -7.91
CA ILE A 47 -0.14 -0.48 -6.49
C ILE A 47 0.59 0.56 -5.64
N GLN A 48 1.84 0.91 -5.97
CA GLN A 48 2.60 1.93 -5.24
C GLN A 48 1.89 3.30 -5.27
N LYS A 49 1.28 3.66 -6.40
CA LYS A 49 0.53 4.92 -6.54
C LYS A 49 -0.79 4.89 -5.75
N GLU A 50 -1.46 3.75 -5.67
CA GLU A 50 -2.66 3.56 -4.84
C GLU A 50 -2.33 3.54 -3.34
N GLU A 51 -1.21 2.90 -2.95
CA GLU A 51 -0.70 2.91 -1.58
C GLU A 51 -0.29 4.32 -1.15
N ALA A 52 0.40 5.07 -2.00
CA ALA A 52 0.76 6.46 -1.73
C ALA A 52 -0.49 7.35 -1.56
N LYS A 53 -1.55 7.12 -2.35
CA LYS A 53 -2.83 7.82 -2.20
C LYS A 53 -3.64 7.38 -0.98
N LYS A 54 -3.47 6.15 -0.49
CA LYS A 54 -4.11 5.67 0.75
C LYS A 54 -3.45 6.23 2.01
N LYS A 55 -2.18 6.62 1.94
CA LYS A 55 -1.41 7.17 3.07
C LYS A 55 -1.61 8.66 3.31
N GLU A 56 -2.57 9.32 2.66
CA GLU A 56 -2.83 10.73 2.93
C GLU A 56 -3.54 10.86 4.29
N ILE A 57 -2.74 11.18 5.31
CA ILE A 57 -3.21 11.47 6.66
C ILE A 57 -3.57 12.94 6.73
N HIS A 58 -4.84 13.25 6.95
CA HIS A 58 -5.29 14.60 7.21
C HIS A 58 -5.19 14.85 8.72
N ILE A 59 -4.33 15.79 9.10
CA ILE A 59 -4.14 16.23 10.49
C ILE A 59 -4.70 17.64 10.59
N GLU A 60 -5.73 17.82 11.42
CA GLU A 60 -6.24 19.15 11.76
C GLU A 60 -5.56 19.59 13.07
N GLU A 61 -4.63 20.53 12.97
CA GLU A 61 -3.86 21.04 14.11
C GLU A 61 -4.63 22.10 14.92
N ASN A 62 -4.29 22.23 16.21
CA ASN A 62 -4.84 23.25 17.12
C ASN A 62 -6.37 23.27 17.16
N VAL A 63 -6.96 22.08 17.21
CA VAL A 63 -8.41 21.92 17.38
C VAL A 63 -8.77 21.99 18.85
N PRO A 64 -10.02 22.36 19.21
CA PRO A 64 -10.48 22.26 20.58
C PRO A 64 -10.37 20.83 21.11
N ALA A 65 -10.25 20.70 22.43
CA ALA A 65 -10.25 19.39 23.07
C ALA A 65 -11.50 18.56 22.68
N PRO A 66 -11.36 17.23 22.54
CA PRO A 66 -12.48 16.37 22.23
C PRO A 66 -13.58 16.52 23.28
N SER A 67 -14.82 16.30 22.85
CA SER A 67 -15.97 16.27 23.77
C SER A 67 -15.71 15.33 24.95
N PRO A 68 -16.21 15.66 26.17
CA PRO A 68 -16.16 14.75 27.30
C PRO A 68 -16.72 13.38 26.90
N ARG A 69 -15.95 12.32 27.13
CA ARG A 69 -16.26 10.98 26.64
C ARG A 69 -15.85 9.89 27.64
N SER A 70 -16.59 8.80 27.65
CA SER A 70 -16.30 7.59 28.44
C SER A 70 -15.87 6.44 27.53
N ASN A 71 -15.30 5.36 28.08
CA ASN A 71 -15.00 4.13 27.33
C ASN A 71 -14.08 4.33 26.10
N CYS A 72 -13.26 5.37 26.12
CA CYS A 72 -12.20 5.65 25.14
C CYS A 72 -10.87 5.00 25.58
N SER A 73 -9.93 4.87 24.64
CA SER A 73 -8.55 4.46 24.94
C SER A 73 -7.61 5.65 24.79
N LEU A 74 -6.74 5.86 25.78
CA LEU A 74 -5.67 6.86 25.75
C LEU A 74 -4.31 6.15 25.90
N ASN A 75 -3.40 6.34 24.95
CA ASN A 75 -2.06 5.72 24.98
C ASN A 75 -0.97 6.70 24.52
N ILE A 76 0.29 6.43 24.87
CA ILE A 76 1.46 7.20 24.40
C ILE A 76 1.77 6.85 22.95
N ASN A 77 2.02 7.85 22.10
CA ASN A 77 2.47 7.66 20.71
C ASN A 77 3.80 6.89 20.68
N PRO A 78 3.87 5.71 20.02
CA PRO A 78 5.08 4.88 19.99
C PRO A 78 6.24 5.51 19.22
N LEU A 79 5.94 6.44 18.30
CA LEU A 79 6.96 7.15 17.51
C LEU A 79 7.40 8.46 18.19
N LYS A 80 6.54 9.03 19.05
CA LYS A 80 6.78 10.32 19.71
C LYS A 80 6.30 10.27 21.16
N GLU A 81 7.24 10.14 22.09
CA GLU A 81 6.92 10.01 23.52
C GLU A 81 6.24 11.24 24.14
N THR A 82 6.24 12.37 23.43
CA THR A 82 5.63 13.62 23.87
C THR A 82 4.20 13.80 23.38
N GLU A 83 3.62 12.78 22.75
CA GLU A 83 2.25 12.81 22.26
C GLU A 83 1.43 11.69 22.90
N LEU A 84 0.18 12.01 23.24
CA LEU A 84 -0.82 11.02 23.64
C LEU A 84 -1.86 10.88 22.54
N ILE A 85 -2.27 9.65 22.26
CA ILE A 85 -3.31 9.30 21.30
C ILE A 85 -4.56 8.90 22.05
N LEU A 86 -5.65 9.61 21.77
CA LEU A 86 -7.00 9.30 22.24
C LEU A 86 -7.83 8.74 21.09
N TYR A 87 -8.38 7.55 21.28
CA TYR A 87 -9.23 6.90 20.29
C TYR A 87 -10.56 6.44 20.87
N GLY A 88 -11.63 6.65 20.11
CA GLY A 88 -12.99 6.15 20.36
C GLY A 88 -13.69 6.77 21.57
N GLY A 89 -14.58 5.99 22.17
CA GLY A 89 -15.39 6.36 23.32
C GLY A 89 -16.88 6.55 23.02
N GLU A 90 -17.65 6.78 24.08
CA GLU A 90 -19.08 7.12 24.08
C GLU A 90 -19.22 8.58 24.47
N PHE A 91 -20.31 9.25 24.05
CA PHE A 91 -20.45 10.70 23.78
C PHE A 91 -20.14 11.11 22.33
N TYR A 92 -20.76 10.37 21.41
CA TYR A 92 -20.60 10.51 19.96
C TYR A 92 -21.65 11.44 19.34
N ASN A 93 -21.21 12.58 18.80
CA ASN A 93 -22.03 13.47 17.96
C ASN A 93 -21.50 13.59 16.50
N GLY A 94 -20.53 12.77 16.07
CA GLY A 94 -19.94 12.90 14.72
C GLY A 94 -18.83 11.91 14.40
N THR A 95 -18.45 11.82 13.11
CA THR A 95 -17.73 10.70 12.45
C THR A 95 -16.25 10.49 12.77
N LYS A 96 -15.62 11.32 13.61
CA LYS A 96 -14.16 11.30 13.82
C LYS A 96 -13.80 11.06 15.28
N ASP A 97 -13.03 10.02 15.53
CA ASP A 97 -12.74 9.52 16.88
C ASP A 97 -11.25 9.35 17.16
N PHE A 98 -10.37 9.94 16.35
CA PHE A 98 -8.93 9.83 16.52
C PHE A 98 -8.32 11.21 16.79
N TRP A 99 -7.68 11.34 17.95
CA TRP A 99 -7.13 12.60 18.44
C TRP A 99 -5.73 12.39 18.97
N VAL A 100 -4.89 13.42 18.85
CA VAL A 100 -3.54 13.47 19.43
C VAL A 100 -3.45 14.70 20.33
N LEU A 101 -2.84 14.54 21.49
CA LEU A 101 -2.47 15.62 22.40
C LEU A 101 -0.96 15.73 22.44
N ASP A 102 -0.42 16.86 22.00
CA ASP A 102 0.99 17.18 22.23
C ASP A 102 1.17 17.68 23.67
N LEU A 103 1.95 16.96 24.46
CA LEU A 103 2.22 17.28 25.87
C LEU A 103 3.13 18.50 26.04
N LYS A 104 3.89 18.91 25.00
CA LYS A 104 4.76 20.10 25.07
C LYS A 104 3.96 21.39 24.90
N THR A 105 3.08 21.42 23.91
CA THR A 105 2.27 22.60 23.57
C THR A 105 0.89 22.58 24.22
N ASN A 106 0.50 21.43 24.78
CA ASN A 106 -0.82 21.15 25.33
C ASN A 106 -1.96 21.44 24.32
N GLN A 107 -1.69 21.16 23.03
CA GLN A 107 -2.63 21.34 21.94
C GLN A 107 -3.16 20.01 21.44
N TRP A 108 -4.41 20.04 20.99
CA TRP A 108 -5.05 18.89 20.36
C TRP A 108 -4.95 18.96 18.85
N GLU A 109 -4.77 17.80 18.26
CA GLU A 109 -4.82 17.57 16.83
C GLU A 109 -5.86 16.48 16.55
N GLN A 110 -6.64 16.63 15.49
CA GLN A 110 -7.58 15.61 15.07
C GLN A 110 -7.04 14.88 13.83
N LEU A 111 -6.93 13.56 13.93
CA LEU A 111 -6.46 12.71 12.83
C LEU A 111 -7.66 12.17 12.05
N ASN A 112 -7.60 12.31 10.73
CA ASN A 112 -8.55 11.73 9.81
C ASN A 112 -7.82 11.19 8.58
N TYR A 113 -7.88 9.89 8.36
CA TYR A 113 -7.21 9.27 7.22
C TYR A 113 -8.04 8.12 6.68
N LYS A 114 -7.82 7.81 5.40
CA LYS A 114 -8.52 6.72 4.73
C LYS A 114 -8.05 5.38 5.29
N GLY A 115 -8.94 4.68 6.00
CA GLY A 115 -8.60 3.46 6.74
C GLY A 115 -8.47 3.66 8.24
N CYS A 116 -8.76 4.86 8.76
CA CYS A 116 -9.01 5.04 10.19
C CYS A 116 -10.17 4.11 10.59
N PRO A 117 -10.01 3.28 11.63
CA PRO A 117 -11.05 2.35 12.02
C PRO A 117 -12.25 3.08 12.55
N SER A 118 -13.40 2.45 12.34
CA SER A 118 -14.69 3.04 12.67
C SER A 118 -14.78 3.43 14.14
N PRO A 119 -15.50 4.53 14.45
CA PRO A 119 -15.95 4.87 15.80
C PRO A 119 -16.35 3.64 16.62
N ARG A 120 -15.83 3.52 17.85
CA ARG A 120 -16.10 2.40 18.75
C ARG A 120 -15.87 2.75 20.21
N SER A 121 -16.56 2.06 21.12
CA SER A 121 -16.39 2.18 22.56
C SER A 121 -16.05 0.85 23.22
N GLY A 122 -15.49 0.90 24.43
CA GLY A 122 -15.18 -0.31 25.23
C GLY A 122 -14.11 -1.21 24.62
N HIS A 123 -13.37 -0.70 23.63
CA HIS A 123 -12.24 -1.38 23.01
C HIS A 123 -11.00 -1.29 23.90
N ARG A 124 -10.00 -2.13 23.63
CA ARG A 124 -8.67 -2.01 24.24
C ARG A 124 -7.66 -1.70 23.15
N MET A 125 -6.88 -0.66 23.38
CA MET A 125 -5.73 -0.28 22.59
C MET A 125 -4.46 -0.48 23.42
N LEU A 126 -3.46 -1.16 22.84
CA LEU A 126 -2.17 -1.41 23.49
C LEU A 126 -1.03 -0.93 22.61
N LYS A 127 -0.07 -0.20 23.19
CA LYS A 127 1.18 0.14 22.50
C LYS A 127 2.08 -1.10 22.38
N PHE A 128 2.46 -1.47 21.16
CA PHE A 128 3.41 -2.54 20.88
C PHE A 128 4.53 -2.05 19.95
N HIS A 129 5.73 -1.91 20.48
CA HIS A 129 6.91 -1.45 19.73
C HIS A 129 6.68 -0.08 19.06
N THR A 130 6.53 -0.04 17.74
CA THR A 130 6.26 1.14 16.91
C THR A 130 4.78 1.28 16.51
N PHE A 131 3.90 0.35 16.91
CA PHE A 131 2.50 0.28 16.48
C PHE A 131 1.52 0.12 17.67
N TYR A 132 0.23 0.13 17.37
CA TYR A 132 -0.84 -0.19 18.33
C TYR A 132 -1.63 -1.41 17.92
N LEU A 133 -2.03 -2.20 18.91
CA LEU A 133 -2.95 -3.31 18.74
C LEU A 133 -4.32 -2.93 19.30
N ASN A 134 -5.35 -3.02 18.45
CA ASN A 134 -6.74 -2.87 18.86
C ASN A 134 -7.43 -4.24 18.87
N SER A 135 -8.32 -4.46 19.84
CA SER A 135 -8.97 -5.76 20.10
C SER A 135 -9.82 -6.34 18.95
N SER A 136 -9.91 -5.67 17.81
CA SER A 136 -10.74 -6.07 16.68
C SER A 136 -10.06 -6.06 15.31
N ASN A 137 -8.82 -5.57 15.17
CA ASN A 137 -8.04 -5.61 13.92
C ASN A 137 -6.55 -5.29 14.19
N PHE A 138 -5.66 -5.95 13.44
CA PHE A 138 -4.24 -5.60 13.31
C PHE A 138 -4.15 -4.43 12.32
N ASP A 139 -4.52 -3.23 12.74
CA ASP A 139 -4.38 -2.03 11.92
C ASP A 139 -3.07 -1.33 12.33
N ASP A 140 -2.16 -1.11 11.38
CA ASP A 140 -0.97 -0.28 11.60
C ASP A 140 -1.43 1.19 11.63
N PHE A 141 -1.52 1.75 12.83
CA PHE A 141 -2.10 3.07 13.05
C PHE A 141 -1.16 4.25 12.81
N LEU A 142 0.10 4.00 12.46
CA LEU A 142 1.07 5.06 12.20
C LEU A 142 1.98 4.67 11.03
N PRO A 143 2.25 5.60 10.10
CA PRO A 143 3.27 5.41 9.05
C PRO A 143 4.68 5.39 9.62
#